data_AF-A0A5E4R332-F1
#
_entry.id   AF-A0A5E4R332-F1
#
_cell.length_a   1.000
_cell.length_b   1.000
_cell.length_c   1.000
_cell.angle_alpha   90.00
_cell.angle_beta   90.00
_cell.angle_gamma   90.00
#
_symmetry.space_group_name_H-M   'P 1'
#
loop_
_entity.id
_entity.type
_entity.pdbx_description
1 polymer ?
#
loop_
_entity_poly.entity_id
_entity_poly.type
_entity_poly.pdbx_seq_one_letter_code
_entity_poly.pdbx_strand_id
1 'polypeptide(L)'
;MSNWARRMHRRAATLSNVVTSCGHPNSLPYPRRLEKVKFGAPLQEVCKEDIPGPLLVLILKLNKEAPLRRDVFRAPGHQGAMKKLIHFLQTGRLVNVDNYSVYTIASVLKKFLRKIPGGVFGREGEMHLFRAVELPAEQQVDAIRRSVRSYHLNNLCYKQVATRIMRQLIEQFSAGDLFGRDNYEYYARVTGRVLRIK
;
A
#
# COMPACT_ATOMS: atom_id res chain seq x y z
N MET A 1 13.39 12.99 11.37
CA MET A 1 13.29 12.71 9.91
C MET A 1 12.80 11.28 9.71
N SER A 2 11.66 11.10 9.03
CA SER A 2 11.16 9.78 8.67
C SER A 2 12.23 9.01 7.87
N ASN A 3 12.36 7.70 8.08
CA ASN A 3 13.27 6.85 7.30
C ASN A 3 13.01 6.94 5.78
N TRP A 4 11.80 7.38 5.40
CA TRP A 4 11.35 7.67 4.04
C TRP A 4 12.16 8.78 3.36
N ALA A 5 12.36 9.92 4.03
CA ALA A 5 13.21 11.02 3.53
C ALA A 5 14.68 10.57 3.37
N ARG A 6 15.16 9.66 4.22
CA ARG A 6 16.53 9.11 4.12
C ARG A 6 16.74 8.20 2.90
N ARG A 7 15.72 7.46 2.47
CA ARG A 7 15.74 6.65 1.24
C ARG A 7 15.66 7.53 -0.02
N MET A 8 14.95 8.67 0.07
CA MET A 8 14.90 9.72 -0.96
C MET A 8 16.23 10.48 -1.08
N HIS A 9 16.85 10.91 0.02
CA HIS A 9 18.13 11.62 -0.02
C HIS A 9 19.28 10.76 -0.55
N ARG A 10 19.33 9.47 -0.21
CA ARG A 10 20.35 8.55 -0.78
C ARG A 10 20.23 8.36 -2.30
N ARG A 11 19.05 8.58 -2.88
CA ARG A 11 18.83 8.53 -4.34
C ARG A 11 18.79 9.92 -5.01
N ALA A 12 18.67 10.98 -4.22
CA ALA A 12 18.74 12.37 -4.68
C ALA A 12 20.18 12.93 -4.68
N ALA A 13 21.10 12.37 -3.87
CA ALA A 13 22.50 12.79 -3.86
C ALA A 13 23.23 12.54 -5.21
N THR A 14 22.66 11.74 -6.11
CA THR A 14 23.13 11.59 -7.50
C THR A 14 22.57 12.62 -8.49
N LEU A 15 21.71 13.56 -8.05
CA LEU A 15 21.06 14.55 -8.93
C LEU A 15 21.86 15.84 -9.16
N SER A 16 22.90 16.16 -8.38
CA SER A 16 23.62 17.44 -8.54
C SER A 16 24.60 17.49 -9.72
N ASN A 17 24.82 16.37 -10.43
CA ASN A 17 25.86 16.28 -11.46
C ASN A 17 25.34 16.34 -12.92
N VAL A 18 24.06 16.62 -13.18
CA VAL A 18 23.47 16.39 -14.52
C VAL A 18 22.86 17.65 -15.15
N VAL A 19 23.53 18.80 -15.04
CA VAL A 19 23.16 19.99 -15.85
C VAL A 19 24.08 20.14 -17.08
N THR A 20 25.00 19.21 -17.34
CA THR A 20 25.84 19.29 -18.54
C THR A 20 26.25 17.91 -19.04
N SER A 21 25.50 17.32 -19.97
CA SER A 21 26.10 16.49 -21.03
C SER A 21 25.07 16.06 -22.07
N CYS A 22 25.33 16.41 -23.32
CA CYS A 22 24.58 15.96 -24.48
C CYS A 22 25.08 14.58 -24.94
N GLY A 23 24.15 13.66 -25.17
CA GLY A 23 24.32 12.48 -26.04
C GLY A 23 24.91 11.23 -25.40
N HIS A 24 24.07 10.31 -24.90
CA HIS A 24 24.27 8.85 -24.83
C HIS A 24 22.89 8.15 -24.63
N PRO A 25 22.59 6.99 -25.25
CA PRO A 25 21.24 6.40 -25.30
C PRO A 25 20.78 5.67 -24.02
N ASN A 26 21.19 6.13 -22.82
CA ASN A 26 20.80 5.50 -21.55
C ASN A 26 20.45 6.47 -20.40
N SER A 27 20.30 7.76 -20.67
CA SER A 27 20.03 8.78 -19.64
C SER A 27 18.54 9.15 -19.52
N LEU A 28 17.71 8.23 -19.01
CA LEU A 28 16.45 8.65 -18.37
C LEU A 28 16.63 8.58 -16.85
N PRO A 29 16.36 9.66 -16.09
CA PRO A 29 16.58 9.72 -14.64
C PRO A 29 15.53 8.93 -13.83
N TYR A 30 14.73 8.09 -14.49
CA TYR A 30 13.58 7.42 -13.90
C TYR A 30 13.74 5.89 -13.94
N PRO A 31 13.32 5.18 -12.88
CA PRO A 31 13.36 3.72 -12.87
C PRO A 31 12.51 3.14 -14.02
N ARG A 32 13.12 2.41 -14.96
CA ARG A 32 12.39 1.66 -16.00
C ARG A 32 11.57 0.49 -15.44
N ARG A 33 11.78 0.13 -14.17
CA ARG A 33 11.08 -0.94 -13.45
C ARG A 33 10.77 -0.53 -12.02
N LEU A 34 9.61 -0.97 -11.56
CA LEU A 34 9.25 -0.91 -10.16
C LEU A 34 9.84 -2.11 -9.41
N GLU A 35 9.95 -1.99 -8.09
CA GLU A 35 10.27 -3.15 -7.27
C GLU A 35 9.20 -4.25 -7.43
N LYS A 36 9.63 -5.50 -7.34
CA LYS A 36 8.74 -6.64 -7.52
C LYS A 36 7.98 -6.93 -6.23
N VAL A 37 6.68 -7.20 -6.35
CA VAL A 37 5.84 -7.59 -5.22
C VAL A 37 5.66 -9.11 -5.23
N LYS A 38 6.06 -9.78 -4.15
CA LYS A 38 5.82 -11.20 -3.96
C LYS A 38 4.45 -11.43 -3.33
N PHE A 39 3.59 -12.17 -4.02
CA PHE A 39 2.31 -12.66 -3.47
C PHE A 39 2.55 -14.04 -2.86
N GLY A 40 1.95 -14.33 -1.71
CA GLY A 40 2.16 -15.63 -1.05
C GLY A 40 3.32 -15.67 -0.06
N ALA A 41 4.05 -14.57 0.10
CA ALA A 41 5.20 -14.49 0.99
C ALA A 41 4.83 -13.80 2.32
N PRO A 42 5.54 -14.09 3.43
CA PRO A 42 5.35 -13.41 4.70
C PRO A 42 5.48 -11.89 4.56
N LEU A 43 4.72 -11.12 5.35
CA LEU A 43 4.76 -9.66 5.26
C LEU A 43 6.14 -9.10 5.59
N GLN A 44 6.93 -9.78 6.41
CA GLN A 44 8.34 -9.45 6.71
C GLN A 44 9.22 -9.48 5.46
N GLU A 45 8.94 -10.37 4.53
CA GLU A 45 9.71 -10.48 3.29
C GLU A 45 9.25 -9.47 2.24
N VAL A 46 7.93 -9.25 2.15
CA VAL A 46 7.33 -8.34 1.18
C VAL A 46 7.54 -6.88 1.59
N CYS A 47 7.33 -6.58 2.87
CA CYS A 47 7.33 -5.24 3.45
C CYS A 47 8.54 -5.05 4.37
N LYS A 48 9.74 -5.43 3.90
CA LYS A 48 11.00 -5.46 4.67
C LYS A 48 11.09 -4.32 5.69
N GLU A 49 11.29 -3.11 5.19
CA GLU A 49 11.32 -1.90 6.00
C GLU A 49 10.09 -1.01 5.76
N ASP A 50 9.31 -1.23 4.69
CA ASP A 50 8.16 -0.38 4.30
C ASP A 50 7.26 -1.08 3.25
N ILE A 51 6.13 -0.47 2.91
CA ILE A 51 5.22 -0.87 1.82
C ILE A 51 5.95 -0.78 0.48
N PRO A 52 5.91 -1.81 -0.38
CA PRO A 52 6.35 -1.69 -1.75
C PRO A 52 5.62 -0.57 -2.49
N GLY A 53 6.36 0.31 -3.16
CA GLY A 53 5.88 1.41 -4.00
C GLY A 53 4.73 1.06 -4.94
N PRO A 54 4.75 -0.09 -5.66
CA PRO A 54 3.61 -0.51 -6.48
C PRO A 54 2.32 -0.71 -5.68
N LEU A 55 2.41 -1.32 -4.50
CA LEU A 55 1.24 -1.50 -3.63
C LEU A 55 0.78 -0.15 -3.09
N LEU A 56 1.72 0.72 -2.70
CA LEU A 56 1.41 2.07 -2.23
C LEU A 56 0.67 2.89 -3.30
N VAL A 57 1.09 2.84 -4.56
CA VAL A 57 0.40 3.52 -5.67
C VAL A 57 -1.04 3.02 -5.80
N LEU A 58 -1.27 1.70 -5.71
CA LEU A 58 -2.62 1.13 -5.74
C LEU A 58 -3.48 1.63 -4.57
N ILE A 59 -2.91 1.65 -3.37
CA ILE A 59 -3.59 2.11 -2.14
C ILE A 59 -3.95 3.59 -2.26
N LEU A 60 -3.04 4.44 -2.74
CA LEU A 60 -3.26 5.87 -2.90
C LEU A 60 -4.34 6.18 -3.95
N LYS A 61 -4.34 5.47 -5.09
CA LYS A 61 -5.42 5.61 -6.08
C LYS A 61 -6.77 5.18 -5.49
N LEU A 62 -6.79 4.04 -4.81
CA LEU A 62 -8.00 3.55 -4.16
C LEU A 62 -8.51 4.57 -3.13
N ASN A 63 -7.60 5.13 -2.33
CA ASN A 63 -7.94 6.12 -1.33
C ASN A 63 -8.60 7.38 -1.92
N LYS A 64 -8.09 7.86 -3.06
CA LYS A 64 -8.66 9.00 -3.77
C LYS A 64 -10.05 8.71 -4.35
N GLU A 65 -10.24 7.54 -4.94
CA GLU A 65 -11.43 7.28 -5.78
C GLU A 65 -12.52 6.48 -5.08
N ALA A 66 -12.19 5.66 -4.07
CA ALA A 66 -13.15 4.79 -3.39
C ALA A 66 -14.24 5.54 -2.61
N PRO A 67 -13.98 6.69 -1.94
CA PRO A 67 -15.04 7.44 -1.25
C PRO A 67 -16.18 7.89 -2.17
N LEU A 68 -15.89 8.06 -3.46
CA LEU A 68 -16.84 8.50 -4.48
C LEU A 68 -17.58 7.33 -5.15
N ARG A 69 -17.38 6.09 -4.68
CA ARG A 69 -17.86 4.87 -5.34
C ARG A 69 -18.58 3.96 -4.34
N ARG A 70 -19.71 3.39 -4.77
CA ARG A 70 -20.47 2.43 -3.97
C ARG A 70 -19.86 1.04 -4.06
N ASP A 71 -20.01 0.27 -2.98
CA ASP A 71 -19.68 -1.15 -2.92
C ASP A 71 -18.20 -1.49 -3.22
N VAL A 72 -17.30 -0.53 -3.02
CA VAL A 72 -15.86 -0.82 -3.06
C VAL A 72 -15.55 -1.86 -1.97
N PHE A 73 -14.69 -2.83 -2.29
CA PHE A 73 -14.44 -4.05 -1.51
C PHE A 73 -15.57 -5.08 -1.43
N ARG A 74 -16.83 -4.73 -1.71
CA ARG A 74 -17.95 -5.67 -1.83
C ARG A 74 -18.08 -6.22 -3.25
N ALA A 75 -18.20 -5.35 -4.25
CA ALA A 75 -18.33 -5.74 -5.65
C ALA A 75 -17.04 -6.38 -6.21
N PRO A 76 -17.15 -7.37 -7.11
CA PRO A 76 -15.99 -8.01 -7.72
C PRO A 76 -15.33 -7.12 -8.77
N GLY A 77 -14.00 -7.21 -8.88
CA GLY A 77 -13.23 -6.65 -9.98
C GLY A 77 -13.20 -7.55 -11.22
N HIS A 78 -12.79 -6.98 -12.36
CA HIS A 78 -12.69 -7.73 -13.62
C HIS A 78 -11.53 -8.74 -13.57
N GLN A 79 -11.82 -10.04 -13.74
CA GLN A 79 -10.85 -11.12 -13.53
C GLN A 79 -9.60 -11.05 -14.43
N GLY A 80 -9.77 -10.76 -15.73
CA GLY A 80 -8.65 -10.59 -16.67
C GLY A 80 -7.71 -9.43 -16.28
N ALA A 81 -8.27 -8.24 -16.05
CA ALA A 81 -7.55 -7.08 -15.55
C ALA A 81 -6.84 -7.36 -14.21
N MET A 82 -7.47 -8.08 -13.28
CA MET A 82 -6.81 -8.51 -12.04
C MET A 82 -5.57 -9.38 -12.30
N LYS A 83 -5.68 -10.40 -13.16
CA LYS A 83 -4.55 -11.27 -13.52
C LYS A 83 -3.40 -10.45 -14.13
N LYS A 84 -3.73 -9.53 -15.04
CA LYS A 84 -2.76 -8.65 -15.70
C LYS A 84 -2.07 -7.71 -14.69
N LEU A 85 -2.83 -7.09 -13.79
CA LEU A 85 -2.28 -6.21 -12.76
C LEU A 85 -1.36 -6.96 -11.80
N ILE A 86 -1.76 -8.16 -11.34
CA ILE A 86 -0.92 -9.00 -10.48
C ILE A 86 0.39 -9.37 -11.18
N HIS A 87 0.34 -9.74 -12.46
CA HIS A 87 1.54 -10.04 -13.24
C HIS A 87 2.49 -8.83 -13.32
N PHE A 88 1.96 -7.62 -13.51
CA PHE A 88 2.79 -6.41 -13.52
C PHE A 88 3.45 -6.14 -12.17
N LEU A 89 2.71 -6.31 -11.07
CA LEU A 89 3.26 -6.18 -9.72
C LEU A 89 4.38 -7.19 -9.45
N GLN A 90 4.21 -8.44 -9.86
CA GLN A 90 5.20 -9.51 -9.66
C GLN A 90 6.45 -9.34 -10.55
N THR A 91 6.28 -8.82 -11.77
CA THR A 91 7.38 -8.62 -12.72
C THR A 91 8.10 -7.28 -12.56
N GLY A 92 7.52 -6.34 -11.81
CA GLY A 92 8.05 -4.98 -11.63
C GLY A 92 7.87 -4.11 -12.87
N ARG A 93 6.86 -4.40 -13.70
CA ARG A 93 6.55 -3.60 -14.90
C ARG A 93 5.81 -2.33 -14.52
N LEU A 94 6.14 -1.23 -15.20
CA LEU A 94 5.38 0.01 -15.10
C LEU A 94 3.95 -0.23 -15.61
N VAL A 95 2.97 0.29 -14.87
CA VAL A 95 1.56 0.11 -15.16
C VAL A 95 0.83 1.44 -15.00
N ASN A 96 0.06 1.83 -16.03
CA ASN A 96 -0.85 2.95 -15.91
C ASN A 96 -2.06 2.52 -15.07
N VAL A 97 -2.08 2.95 -13.81
CA VAL A 97 -3.07 2.49 -12.83
C VAL A 97 -4.47 3.01 -13.14
N ASP A 98 -4.60 4.10 -13.91
CA ASP A 98 -5.91 4.64 -14.31
C ASP A 98 -6.67 3.76 -15.30
N ASN A 99 -5.97 2.84 -15.96
CA ASN A 99 -6.62 1.83 -16.80
C ASN A 99 -7.34 0.74 -15.98
N TYR A 100 -7.21 0.77 -14.65
CA TYR A 100 -7.82 -0.20 -13.75
C TYR A 100 -8.87 0.48 -12.87
N SER A 101 -10.06 -0.11 -12.83
CA SER A 101 -11.14 0.35 -11.96
C SER A 101 -10.79 0.18 -10.49
N VAL A 102 -11.37 1.00 -9.61
CA VAL A 102 -11.26 0.85 -8.16
C VAL A 102 -11.65 -0.55 -7.67
N TYR A 103 -12.64 -1.19 -8.30
CA TYR A 103 -13.05 -2.56 -7.97
C TYR A 103 -11.97 -3.59 -8.29
N THR A 104 -11.26 -3.39 -9.41
CA THR A 104 -10.13 -4.24 -9.80
C THR A 104 -8.96 -4.07 -8.84
N ILE A 105 -8.63 -2.82 -8.50
CA ILE A 105 -7.56 -2.50 -7.54
C ILE A 105 -7.89 -3.07 -6.16
N ALA A 106 -9.10 -2.82 -5.64
CA ALA A 106 -9.58 -3.38 -4.39
C ALA A 106 -9.51 -4.91 -4.39
N SER A 107 -9.89 -5.56 -5.49
CA SER A 107 -9.85 -7.02 -5.60
C SER A 107 -8.42 -7.57 -5.64
N VAL A 108 -7.48 -6.86 -6.27
CA VAL A 108 -6.05 -7.21 -6.24
C VAL A 108 -5.46 -7.04 -4.84
N LEU A 109 -5.77 -5.94 -4.14
CA LEU A 109 -5.33 -5.72 -2.76
C LEU A 109 -5.93 -6.77 -1.80
N LYS A 110 -7.23 -7.08 -1.91
CA LYS A 110 -7.86 -8.19 -1.16
C LYS A 110 -7.15 -9.52 -1.43
N LYS A 111 -6.82 -9.81 -2.70
CA LYS A 111 -6.12 -11.03 -3.08
C LYS A 111 -4.68 -11.07 -2.57
N PHE A 112 -4.01 -9.93 -2.49
CA PHE A 112 -2.70 -9.82 -1.85
C PHE A 112 -2.78 -10.19 -0.37
N LEU A 113 -3.69 -9.54 0.38
CA LEU A 113 -3.87 -9.79 1.81
C LEU A 113 -4.26 -11.24 2.12
N ARG A 114 -5.17 -11.82 1.33
CA ARG A 114 -5.61 -13.23 1.48
C ARG A 114 -4.47 -14.23 1.28
N LYS A 115 -3.44 -13.88 0.50
CA LYS A 115 -2.31 -14.78 0.23
C LYS A 115 -1.19 -14.68 1.25
N ILE A 116 -1.29 -13.83 2.27
CA ILE A 116 -0.25 -13.74 3.30
C ILE A 116 -0.30 -15.00 4.16
N PRO A 117 0.82 -15.75 4.29
CA PRO A 117 0.86 -16.92 5.15
C PRO A 117 0.66 -16.50 6.62
N GLY A 118 -0.24 -17.19 7.33
CA GLY A 118 -0.61 -16.85 8.71
C GLY A 118 -1.48 -15.61 8.84
N GLY A 119 -1.94 -15.01 7.74
CA GLY A 119 -2.82 -13.84 7.76
C GLY A 119 -2.12 -12.55 8.19
N VAL A 120 -2.90 -11.46 8.22
CA VAL A 120 -2.41 -10.12 8.57
C VAL A 120 -2.19 -9.97 10.08
N PHE A 121 -2.90 -10.72 10.90
CA PHE A 121 -2.77 -10.62 12.36
C PHE A 121 -1.96 -11.76 12.97
N GLY A 122 -1.60 -12.78 12.18
CA GLY A 122 -1.05 -14.02 12.73
C GLY A 122 -2.13 -14.81 13.47
N ARG A 123 -1.83 -16.09 13.75
CA ARG A 123 -2.73 -16.97 14.51
C ARG A 123 -3.11 -16.40 15.88
N GLU A 124 -2.11 -15.92 16.63
CA GLU A 124 -2.33 -15.31 17.95
C GLU A 124 -3.21 -14.06 17.87
N GLY A 125 -3.11 -13.29 16.76
CA GLY A 125 -3.88 -12.06 16.60
C GLY A 125 -5.30 -12.27 16.21
N GLU A 126 -5.53 -13.25 15.34
CA GLU A 126 -6.86 -13.72 15.06
C GLU A 126 -7.50 -14.30 16.33
N MET A 127 -6.77 -15.06 17.15
CA MET A 127 -7.29 -15.59 18.42
C MET A 127 -7.68 -14.48 19.42
N HIS A 128 -6.84 -13.45 19.58
CA HIS A 128 -7.20 -12.29 20.41
C HIS A 128 -8.42 -11.54 19.89
N LEU A 129 -8.55 -11.39 18.56
CA LEU A 129 -9.71 -10.76 17.95
C LEU A 129 -10.98 -11.61 18.14
N PHE A 130 -10.90 -12.94 18.01
CA PHE A 130 -12.05 -13.83 18.25
C PHE A 130 -12.52 -13.74 19.70
N ARG A 131 -11.61 -13.80 20.68
CA ARG A 131 -11.95 -13.59 22.09
C ARG A 131 -12.59 -12.23 22.35
N ALA A 132 -12.12 -11.18 21.65
CA ALA A 132 -12.68 -9.85 21.82
C ALA A 132 -14.13 -9.74 21.30
N VAL A 133 -14.53 -10.55 20.32
CA VAL A 133 -15.91 -10.61 19.79
C VAL A 133 -16.85 -11.34 20.76
N GLU A 134 -16.34 -12.22 21.61
CA GLU A 134 -17.13 -12.92 22.64
C GLU A 134 -17.41 -12.05 23.88
N LEU A 135 -16.77 -10.89 24.01
CA LEU A 135 -17.01 -9.96 25.11
C LEU A 135 -18.37 -9.26 24.99
N PRO A 136 -18.91 -8.69 26.08
CA PRO A 136 -20.09 -7.82 26.01
C PRO A 136 -19.85 -6.65 25.06
N ALA A 137 -20.88 -6.26 24.29
CA ALA A 137 -20.80 -5.25 23.21
C ALA A 137 -20.08 -3.95 23.62
N GLU A 138 -20.30 -3.50 24.86
CA GLU A 138 -19.68 -2.32 25.46
C GLU A 138 -18.15 -2.40 25.54
N GLN A 139 -17.61 -3.62 25.71
CA GLN A 139 -16.17 -3.88 25.86
C GLN A 139 -15.51 -4.38 24.57
N GLN A 140 -16.30 -4.87 23.60
CA GLN A 140 -15.79 -5.43 22.34
C GLN A 140 -14.92 -4.42 21.58
N VAL A 141 -15.42 -3.19 21.40
CA VAL A 141 -14.74 -2.15 20.63
C VAL A 141 -13.37 -1.84 21.25
N ASP A 142 -13.30 -1.69 22.56
CA ASP A 142 -12.06 -1.37 23.26
C ASP A 142 -11.09 -2.55 23.32
N ALA A 143 -11.59 -3.78 23.44
CA ALA A 143 -10.76 -4.98 23.36
C ALA A 143 -10.17 -5.18 21.96
N ILE A 144 -10.96 -4.96 20.91
CA ILE A 144 -10.50 -4.99 19.51
C ILE A 144 -9.46 -3.88 19.28
N ARG A 145 -9.74 -2.63 19.70
CA ARG A 145 -8.80 -1.51 19.58
C ARG A 145 -7.48 -1.78 20.30
N ARG A 146 -7.53 -2.32 21.52
CA ARG A 146 -6.33 -2.72 22.28
C ARG A 146 -5.56 -3.82 21.59
N SER A 147 -6.24 -4.85 21.07
CA SER A 147 -5.61 -5.93 20.30
C SER A 147 -4.90 -5.37 19.08
N VAL A 148 -5.59 -4.60 18.24
CA VAL A 148 -5.01 -3.98 17.03
C VAL A 148 -3.83 -3.06 17.38
N ARG A 149 -3.88 -2.30 18.48
CA ARG A 149 -2.74 -1.49 18.97
C ARG A 149 -1.58 -2.33 19.49
N SER A 150 -1.86 -3.41 20.21
CA SER A 150 -0.83 -4.33 20.74
C SER A 150 -0.08 -5.02 19.59
N TYR A 151 -0.81 -5.47 18.56
CA TYR A 151 -0.22 -6.01 17.32
C TYR A 151 0.66 -4.99 16.61
N HIS A 152 0.26 -3.72 16.63
CA HIS A 152 1.07 -2.61 16.12
C HIS A 152 2.36 -2.41 16.92
N LEU A 153 2.36 -2.54 18.26
CA LEU A 153 3.55 -2.29 19.08
C LEU A 153 4.58 -3.42 19.04
N ASN A 154 4.12 -4.67 18.99
CA ASN A 154 4.98 -5.85 19.17
C ASN A 154 5.62 -6.37 17.87
N ASN A 155 5.07 -6.03 16.70
CA ASN A 155 5.60 -6.50 15.42
C ASN A 155 6.27 -5.36 14.64
N LEU A 156 7.59 -5.22 14.75
CA LEU A 156 8.40 -4.16 14.12
C LEU A 156 8.17 -4.01 12.60
N CYS A 157 7.85 -5.08 11.88
CA CYS A 157 7.51 -5.04 10.45
C CYS A 157 6.02 -4.71 10.16
N TYR A 158 5.09 -5.17 11.01
CA TYR A 158 3.65 -4.87 10.85
C TYR A 158 3.28 -3.42 11.22
N LYS A 159 4.18 -2.71 11.92
CA LYS A 159 4.03 -1.30 12.33
C LYS A 159 3.59 -0.35 11.22
N GLN A 160 3.96 -0.61 9.96
CA GLN A 160 3.84 0.42 8.92
C GLN A 160 2.81 0.13 7.84
N VAL A 161 2.45 -1.13 7.59
CA VAL A 161 1.78 -1.49 6.33
C VAL A 161 0.34 -1.93 6.54
N ALA A 162 0.13 -3.13 7.04
CA ALA A 162 -1.19 -3.73 7.00
C ALA A 162 -2.17 -3.08 7.99
N THR A 163 -1.70 -2.71 9.19
CA THR A 163 -2.52 -2.01 10.19
C THR A 163 -2.77 -0.55 9.81
N ARG A 164 -1.83 0.15 9.17
CA ARG A 164 -2.07 1.53 8.69
C ARG A 164 -3.05 1.53 7.53
N ILE A 165 -2.85 0.69 6.52
CA ILE A 165 -3.79 0.54 5.40
C ILE A 165 -5.19 0.16 5.90
N MET A 166 -5.31 -0.85 6.76
CA MET A 166 -6.62 -1.28 7.29
C MET A 166 -7.25 -0.20 8.19
N ARG A 167 -6.49 0.41 9.11
CA ARG A 167 -6.97 1.50 9.97
C ARG A 167 -7.43 2.70 9.13
N GLN A 168 -6.66 3.08 8.11
CA GLN A 168 -6.94 4.23 7.26
C GLN A 168 -8.11 3.97 6.31
N LEU A 169 -8.26 2.75 5.81
CA LEU A 169 -9.42 2.31 5.03
C LEU A 169 -10.70 2.15 5.87
N ILE A 170 -10.60 1.98 7.19
CA ILE A 170 -11.75 1.77 8.09
C ILE A 170 -12.12 3.05 8.86
N GLU A 171 -11.16 3.71 9.50
CA GLU A 171 -11.36 4.89 10.38
C GLU A 171 -11.43 6.22 9.60
N GLN A 172 -10.83 6.29 8.41
CA GLN A 172 -10.67 7.53 7.65
C GLN A 172 -11.06 7.36 6.18
N PHE A 173 -11.89 6.37 5.84
CA PHE A 173 -12.49 6.27 4.52
C PHE A 173 -13.24 7.58 4.23
N SER A 174 -12.67 8.45 3.39
CA SER A 174 -13.07 9.85 3.04
C SER A 174 -12.21 11.00 3.59
N ALA A 175 -11.16 10.77 4.38
CA ALA A 175 -10.22 11.83 4.76
C ALA A 175 -9.22 12.11 3.61
N GLY A 176 -8.92 13.38 3.33
CA GLY A 176 -8.08 13.75 2.19
C GLY A 176 -6.62 13.30 2.28
N ASP A 177 -5.97 13.52 3.42
CA ASP A 177 -4.52 13.38 3.59
C ASP A 177 -4.15 12.19 4.48
N LEU A 178 -4.41 10.99 3.98
CA LEU A 178 -4.24 9.74 4.71
C LEU A 178 -2.79 9.28 4.81
N PHE A 179 -1.97 9.59 3.82
CA PHE A 179 -0.62 9.05 3.73
C PHE A 179 0.48 10.10 3.88
N GLY A 180 0.14 11.39 4.01
CA GLY A 180 1.09 12.50 4.12
C GLY A 180 1.73 12.88 2.78
N ARG A 181 2.03 14.18 2.61
CA ARG A 181 2.50 14.83 1.36
C ARG A 181 3.53 14.03 0.56
N ASP A 182 4.56 13.54 1.24
CA ASP A 182 5.64 12.70 0.73
C ASP A 182 5.14 11.54 -0.17
N ASN A 183 4.13 10.81 0.29
CA ASN A 183 3.59 9.67 -0.46
C ASN A 183 2.80 10.10 -1.71
N TYR A 184 2.14 11.25 -1.67
CA TYR A 184 1.44 11.82 -2.81
C TYR A 184 2.40 12.39 -3.86
N GLU A 185 3.53 12.97 -3.42
CA GLU A 185 4.61 13.36 -4.33
C GLU A 185 5.24 12.16 -5.02
N TYR A 186 5.48 11.06 -4.29
CA TYR A 186 5.94 9.81 -4.88
C TYR A 186 4.96 9.29 -5.93
N TYR A 187 3.67 9.26 -5.62
CA TYR A 187 2.65 8.89 -6.60
C TYR A 187 2.72 9.79 -7.85
N ALA A 188 2.84 11.10 -7.66
CA ALA A 188 2.89 12.04 -8.78
C ALA A 188 4.13 11.85 -9.66
N ARG A 189 5.28 11.58 -9.05
CA ARG A 189 6.52 11.27 -9.78
C ARG A 189 6.45 9.93 -10.52
N VAL A 190 5.86 8.89 -9.92
CA VAL A 190 5.78 7.55 -10.52
C VAL A 190 4.72 7.46 -11.61
N THR A 191 3.59 8.16 -11.45
CA THR A 191 2.48 8.11 -12.39
C THR A 191 2.47 9.27 -13.39
N GLY A 192 3.28 10.30 -13.16
CA GLY A 192 3.23 11.57 -13.90
C GLY A 192 2.00 12.42 -13.59
N ARG A 193 1.26 12.13 -12.50
CA ARG A 193 -0.03 12.77 -12.19
C ARG A 193 -0.11 13.33 -10.79
N VAL A 194 -0.53 14.58 -10.65
CA VAL A 194 -0.77 15.18 -9.34
C VAL A 194 -2.07 14.64 -8.73
N LEU A 195 -1.98 14.01 -7.56
CA LEU A 195 -3.15 13.73 -6.72
C LEU A 195 -3.49 15.00 -5.94
N ARG A 196 -4.51 15.72 -6.40
CA ARG A 196 -5.15 16.77 -5.58
C ARG A 196 -5.91 16.09 -4.45
N ILE A 197 -5.39 16.25 -3.24
CA ILE A 197 -6.06 15.93 -1.99
C ILE A 197 -7.06 17.07 -1.71
N LYS A 198 -8.31 16.74 -1.36
CA LYS A 198 -9.29 17.71 -0.86
C LYS A 198 -9.21 17.80 0.64
#